data_AF-A0A7C2AHM9-F1
#
_entry.id   AF-A0A7C2AHM9-F1
#
_cell.length_a   1.000
_cell.length_b   1.000
_cell.length_c   1.000
_cell.angle_alpha   90.00
_cell.angle_beta   90.00
_cell.angle_gamma   90.00
#
_symmetry.space_group_name_H-M   'P 1'
#
loop_
_entity.id
_entity.type
_entity.pdbx_description
1 polymer ?
#
loop_
_entity_poly.entity_id
_entity_poly.type
_entity_poly.pdbx_seq_one_letter_code
_entity_poly.pdbx_strand_id
1 'polypeptide(L)'
;MIKYQAKTFWLNIFLTVLFAFTLPSAEAGFISGLSKLGKSIDAPDKPHGSSFRLADELAHYPEGSVAEISFNHSQNQWLAKTPDGKSVSVHEFSENAADANKQAILLLAERDLPYSLDAFKTLPADVVIKLKSRHGKTYSLSGTPTTTQLIDKHISIDISDIRALKTALWQLQRPVTSVNMRLIQLADNPDVMLPKQNYGSKIPVDNVGINQLLKALKTMRQQTFAISAKVENGFLLHGKEKIAVKDLEKVAADRDISLIILGSDKPKKTLQTLAKDWQKKKDDGSLNSYTTGDFYNAFAPKNSSAPIAVNIDPSGKLRTALHFDHRAPTKTAVEKQRSGIELASMPLNVLTKSAMLIQPNEARAKELDDRIHPLIPSWVHLSLIASFAIGLVGYKTSWFLYLKLWASPLRVNYRQWFPFAIRSLMHMLCFVLLYLPFLGIFSPVYILITWIYRIIHFLVIRPASWILSKFS
;
A
#
# COMPACT_ATOMS: atom_id res chain seq x y z
N MET A 1 34.60 -2.08 45.18
CA MET A 1 34.68 -0.93 44.25
C MET A 1 34.96 -1.35 42.79
N ILE A 2 35.80 -2.38 42.54
CA ILE A 2 36.20 -2.84 41.19
C ILE A 2 35.06 -3.53 40.38
N LYS A 3 34.14 -4.27 41.03
CA LYS A 3 32.99 -4.91 40.34
C LYS A 3 31.94 -3.93 39.78
N TYR A 4 31.87 -2.70 40.31
CA TYR A 4 30.91 -1.69 39.83
C TYR A 4 31.42 -0.94 38.59
N GLN A 5 32.75 -0.77 38.45
CA GLN A 5 33.36 -0.10 37.30
C GLN A 5 33.28 -0.93 36.01
N ALA A 6 33.35 -2.25 36.10
CA ALA A 6 33.21 -3.14 34.95
C ALA A 6 31.81 -3.06 34.29
N LYS A 7 30.74 -2.90 35.09
CA LYS A 7 29.36 -2.77 34.55
C LYS A 7 29.10 -1.42 33.89
N THR A 8 29.72 -0.34 34.38
CA THR A 8 29.64 1.00 33.76
C THR A 8 30.45 1.11 32.47
N PHE A 9 31.54 0.35 32.35
CA PHE A 9 32.36 0.30 31.13
C PHE A 9 31.61 -0.37 29.96
N TRP A 10 30.94 -1.50 30.21
CA TRP A 10 30.08 -2.15 29.22
C TRP A 10 28.87 -1.30 28.83
N LEU A 11 28.30 -0.53 29.78
CA LEU A 11 27.22 0.41 29.51
C LEU A 11 27.65 1.52 28.55
N ASN A 12 28.83 2.11 28.79
CA ASN A 12 29.36 3.16 27.92
C ASN A 12 29.71 2.61 26.54
N ILE A 13 30.29 1.41 26.44
CA ILE A 13 30.54 0.77 25.14
C ILE A 13 29.23 0.46 24.41
N PHE A 14 28.23 -0.09 25.11
CA PHE A 14 26.94 -0.41 24.49
C PHE A 14 26.19 0.84 24.02
N LEU A 15 26.18 1.92 24.81
CA LEU A 15 25.62 3.22 24.40
C LEU A 15 26.41 3.87 23.28
N THR A 16 27.75 3.80 23.30
CA THR A 16 28.60 4.40 22.25
C THR A 16 28.44 3.62 20.94
N VAL A 17 28.27 2.29 20.98
CA VAL A 17 27.93 1.49 19.81
C VAL A 17 26.52 1.83 19.31
N LEU A 18 25.53 1.99 20.19
CA LEU A 18 24.17 2.38 19.81
C LEU A 18 24.10 3.77 19.17
N PHE A 19 24.92 4.72 19.63
CA PHE A 19 25.03 6.08 19.07
C PHE A 19 25.96 6.15 17.84
N ALA A 20 26.96 5.29 17.72
CA ALA A 20 27.82 5.23 16.53
C ALA A 20 27.11 4.64 15.30
N PHE A 21 26.08 3.81 15.50
CA PHE A 21 25.20 3.34 14.43
C PHE A 21 24.17 4.37 13.95
N THR A 22 24.10 5.55 14.56
CA THR A 22 23.28 6.68 14.10
C THR A 22 24.16 7.76 13.45
N LEU A 23 24.76 7.45 12.29
CA LEU A 23 25.30 8.49 11.39
C LEU A 23 24.21 8.94 10.38
N PRO A 24 24.26 10.20 9.91
CA PRO A 24 23.10 10.90 9.37
C PRO A 24 22.97 10.66 7.87
N SER A 25 21.90 9.96 7.46
CA SER A 25 21.34 10.11 6.12
C SER A 25 19.81 9.94 6.09
N ALA A 26 19.16 10.07 7.26
CA ALA A 26 17.74 9.77 7.44
C ALA A 26 16.90 11.01 7.78
N GLU A 27 17.39 12.22 7.50
CA GLU A 27 16.66 13.46 7.80
C GLU A 27 15.30 13.55 7.06
N ALA A 28 15.21 13.00 5.84
CA ALA A 28 13.95 12.94 5.10
C ALA A 28 12.93 11.93 5.67
N GLY A 29 13.40 10.84 6.29
CA GLY A 29 12.54 9.81 6.87
C GLY A 29 12.02 10.19 8.26
N PHE A 30 12.85 10.86 9.07
CA PHE A 30 12.47 11.28 10.42
C PHE A 30 11.43 12.42 10.39
N ILE A 31 11.57 13.38 9.48
CA ILE A 31 10.63 14.50 9.35
C ILE A 31 9.27 14.02 8.79
N SER A 32 9.26 13.08 7.84
CA SER A 32 8.04 12.42 7.38
C SER A 32 7.37 11.54 8.45
N GLY A 33 8.16 10.95 9.36
CA GLY A 33 7.66 10.19 10.51
C GLY A 33 7.06 11.08 11.59
N LEU A 34 7.70 12.23 11.86
CA LEU A 34 7.22 13.22 12.82
C LEU A 34 5.99 13.98 12.30
N SER A 35 5.84 14.21 10.98
CA SER A 35 4.61 14.77 10.41
C SER A 35 3.42 13.81 10.52
N LYS A 36 3.65 12.51 10.63
CA LYS A 36 2.61 11.50 10.93
C LYS A 36 2.27 11.45 12.43
N LEU A 37 3.24 11.66 13.32
CA LEU A 37 3.05 11.73 14.77
C LEU A 37 2.44 13.05 15.26
N GLY A 38 2.62 14.15 14.51
CA GLY A 38 2.08 15.48 14.81
C GLY A 38 0.65 15.73 14.34
N LYS A 39 -0.06 14.73 13.78
CA LYS A 39 -1.52 14.82 13.63
C LYS A 39 -2.13 14.70 15.04
N SER A 40 -2.41 15.86 15.61
CA SER A 40 -2.92 16.05 16.95
C SER A 40 -4.21 15.30 17.21
N ILE A 41 -4.32 14.89 18.46
CA ILE A 41 -5.44 14.27 19.18
C ILE A 41 -6.71 15.17 19.24
N ASP A 42 -6.68 16.35 18.61
CA ASP A 42 -7.81 17.31 18.54
C ASP A 42 -8.23 17.66 17.10
N ALA A 43 -7.72 16.97 16.08
CA ALA A 43 -8.49 16.91 14.85
C ALA A 43 -9.72 16.05 15.19
N PRO A 44 -10.97 16.55 15.06
CA PRO A 44 -12.10 15.61 15.06
C PRO A 44 -11.72 14.55 14.05
N ASP A 45 -11.83 13.28 14.44
CA ASP A 45 -11.75 12.14 13.53
C ASP A 45 -12.57 12.53 12.30
N LYS A 46 -11.91 13.09 11.28
CA LYS A 46 -12.58 13.42 10.04
C LYS A 46 -12.79 12.03 9.48
N PRO A 47 -14.03 11.53 9.44
CA PRO A 47 -14.32 10.35 8.68
C PRO A 47 -14.15 10.80 7.24
N HIS A 48 -12.95 10.71 6.69
CA HIS A 48 -12.74 10.72 5.25
C HIS A 48 -13.04 9.34 4.66
N GLY A 49 -13.84 8.52 5.35
CA GLY A 49 -14.91 7.79 4.71
C GLY A 49 -16.20 8.51 5.06
N SER A 50 -16.75 9.29 4.13
CA SER A 50 -18.17 9.63 4.21
C SER A 50 -18.91 8.33 4.51
N SER A 51 -19.59 8.25 5.65
CA SER A 51 -20.62 7.24 5.81
C SER A 51 -21.52 7.40 4.60
N PHE A 52 -21.53 6.36 3.77
CA PHE A 52 -22.25 6.33 2.51
C PHE A 52 -23.71 6.77 2.77
N ARG A 53 -24.05 7.99 2.36
CA ARG A 53 -25.42 8.43 2.27
C ARG A 53 -25.88 8.10 0.85
N LEU A 54 -26.46 6.92 0.73
CA LEU A 54 -27.18 6.42 -0.46
C LEU A 54 -28.04 7.53 -1.11
N ALA A 55 -28.63 8.40 -0.28
CA ALA A 55 -29.42 9.56 -0.70
C ALA A 55 -28.70 10.55 -1.63
N ASP A 56 -27.39 10.78 -1.47
CA ASP A 56 -26.67 11.82 -2.23
C ASP A 56 -26.35 11.38 -3.68
N GLU A 57 -26.21 10.06 -3.91
CA GLU A 57 -25.94 9.49 -5.24
C GLU A 57 -27.24 9.08 -5.96
N LEU A 58 -28.26 8.67 -5.19
CA LEU A 58 -29.63 8.50 -5.70
C LEU A 58 -30.26 9.82 -6.16
N ALA A 59 -29.85 10.96 -5.60
CA ALA A 59 -30.28 12.28 -6.06
C ALA A 59 -29.88 12.58 -7.52
N HIS A 60 -28.88 11.87 -8.07
CA HIS A 60 -28.48 11.98 -9.47
C HIS A 60 -29.28 11.06 -10.41
N TYR A 61 -30.09 10.15 -9.86
CA TYR A 61 -30.95 9.22 -10.59
C TYR A 61 -32.35 9.15 -9.95
N PRO A 62 -33.12 10.26 -9.98
CA PRO A 62 -34.43 10.36 -9.31
C PRO A 62 -35.52 9.45 -9.88
N GLU A 63 -35.19 8.65 -10.90
CA GLU A 63 -36.12 7.90 -11.73
C GLU A 63 -36.35 6.45 -11.30
N GLY A 64 -35.71 5.98 -10.22
CA GLY A 64 -35.95 4.67 -9.64
C GLY A 64 -35.31 3.47 -10.38
N SER A 65 -34.52 3.69 -11.43
CA SER A 65 -33.85 2.64 -12.22
C SER A 65 -32.51 2.15 -11.61
N VAL A 66 -32.12 2.68 -10.45
CA VAL A 66 -30.87 2.37 -9.76
C VAL A 66 -31.18 1.80 -8.37
N ALA A 67 -30.59 0.65 -8.04
CA ALA A 67 -30.69 0.04 -6.71
C ALA A 67 -29.32 -0.38 -6.17
N GLU A 68 -29.13 -0.25 -4.85
CA GLU A 68 -27.98 -0.87 -4.18
C GLU A 68 -28.27 -2.36 -3.99
N ILE A 69 -27.37 -3.23 -4.42
CA ILE A 69 -27.54 -4.67 -4.26
C ILE A 69 -26.65 -5.22 -3.16
N SER A 70 -27.18 -6.19 -2.45
CA SER A 70 -26.45 -7.00 -1.47
C SER A 70 -26.72 -8.48 -1.75
N PHE A 71 -25.71 -9.30 -1.50
CA PHE A 71 -25.85 -10.74 -1.67
C PHE A 71 -26.14 -11.42 -0.33
N ASN A 72 -27.32 -12.02 -0.21
CA ASN A 72 -27.63 -12.81 0.97
C ASN A 72 -27.01 -14.21 0.84
N HIS A 73 -25.92 -14.43 1.56
CA HIS A 73 -25.19 -15.69 1.54
C HIS A 73 -25.98 -16.90 2.07
N SER A 74 -26.93 -16.72 2.99
CA SER A 74 -27.71 -17.85 3.55
C SER A 74 -28.79 -18.33 2.59
N GLN A 75 -29.35 -17.42 1.79
CA GLN A 75 -30.43 -17.69 0.85
C GLN A 75 -29.94 -17.80 -0.61
N ASN A 76 -28.66 -17.51 -0.87
CA ASN A 76 -28.07 -17.48 -2.21
C ASN A 76 -28.87 -16.58 -3.19
N GLN A 77 -29.35 -15.45 -2.69
CA GLN A 77 -30.24 -14.53 -3.42
C GLN A 77 -29.70 -13.10 -3.37
N TRP A 78 -29.91 -12.38 -4.46
CA TRP A 78 -29.62 -10.95 -4.53
C TRP A 78 -30.83 -10.14 -4.07
N LEU A 79 -30.57 -9.18 -3.18
CA LEU A 79 -31.55 -8.22 -2.69
C LEU A 79 -31.18 -6.83 -3.21
N ALA A 80 -32.14 -6.18 -3.87
CA ALA A 80 -32.07 -4.80 -4.31
C ALA A 80 -32.72 -3.90 -3.26
N LYS A 81 -31.97 -2.94 -2.73
CA LYS A 81 -32.49 -1.87 -1.91
C LYS A 81 -32.87 -0.71 -2.82
N THR A 82 -34.17 -0.45 -2.91
CA THR A 82 -34.72 0.64 -3.72
C THR A 82 -34.46 2.00 -3.05
N PRO A 83 -34.60 3.12 -3.79
CA PRO A 83 -34.41 4.47 -3.24
C PRO A 83 -35.29 4.76 -2.02
N ASP A 84 -36.47 4.14 -1.94
CA ASP A 84 -37.42 4.23 -0.84
C ASP A 84 -36.99 3.44 0.42
N GLY A 85 -35.83 2.79 0.37
CA GLY A 85 -35.26 2.00 1.46
C GLY A 85 -35.84 0.59 1.62
N LYS A 86 -36.79 0.19 0.77
CA LYS A 86 -37.36 -1.17 0.76
C LYS A 86 -36.39 -2.14 0.09
N SER A 87 -36.28 -3.35 0.64
CA SER A 87 -35.48 -4.43 0.06
C SER A 87 -36.41 -5.36 -0.72
N VAL A 88 -36.11 -5.56 -2.00
CA VAL A 88 -36.89 -6.32 -2.96
C VAL A 88 -35.96 -7.32 -3.67
N SER A 89 -36.48 -8.39 -4.27
CA SER A 89 -35.64 -9.27 -5.10
C SER A 89 -35.11 -8.52 -6.32
N VAL A 90 -33.90 -8.86 -6.79
CA VAL A 90 -33.35 -8.22 -8.01
C VAL A 90 -34.19 -8.49 -9.25
N HIS A 91 -34.82 -9.67 -9.36
CA HIS A 91 -35.70 -10.02 -10.49
C HIS A 91 -36.92 -9.10 -10.56
N GLU A 92 -37.61 -8.91 -9.43
CA GLU A 92 -38.75 -8.00 -9.34
C GLU A 92 -38.34 -6.54 -9.61
N PHE A 93 -37.15 -6.13 -9.16
CA PHE A 93 -36.63 -4.81 -9.49
C PHE A 93 -36.33 -4.63 -10.99
N SER A 94 -35.73 -5.64 -11.65
CA SER A 94 -35.45 -5.59 -13.09
C SER A 94 -36.73 -5.60 -13.92
N GLU A 95 -37.74 -6.38 -13.53
CA GLU A 95 -39.03 -6.42 -14.22
C GLU A 95 -39.74 -5.07 -14.14
N ASN A 96 -39.79 -4.45 -12.95
CA ASN A 96 -40.36 -3.11 -12.77
C ASN A 96 -39.63 -2.04 -13.60
N ALA A 97 -38.31 -2.15 -13.75
CA ALA A 97 -37.53 -1.25 -14.59
C ALA A 97 -37.81 -1.47 -16.09
N ALA A 98 -37.91 -2.74 -16.51
CA ALA A 98 -38.21 -3.13 -17.88
C ALA A 98 -39.63 -2.69 -18.30
N ASP A 99 -40.63 -2.84 -17.43
CA ASP A 99 -42.00 -2.36 -17.64
C ASP A 99 -42.06 -0.83 -17.83
N ALA A 100 -41.12 -0.11 -17.21
CA ALA A 100 -40.94 1.32 -17.38
C ALA A 100 -40.10 1.69 -18.63
N ASN A 101 -39.74 0.73 -19.49
CA ASN A 101 -38.81 0.86 -20.62
C ASN A 101 -37.43 1.43 -20.23
N LYS A 102 -36.91 1.05 -19.05
CA LYS A 102 -35.61 1.49 -18.53
C LYS A 102 -34.68 0.33 -18.28
N GLN A 103 -33.38 0.56 -18.46
CA GLN A 103 -32.36 -0.41 -18.10
C GLN A 103 -32.07 -0.34 -16.60
N ALA A 104 -32.19 -1.46 -15.90
CA ALA A 104 -31.87 -1.55 -14.49
C ALA A 104 -30.35 -1.48 -14.26
N ILE A 105 -29.93 -0.59 -13.36
CA ILE A 105 -28.53 -0.42 -12.96
C ILE A 105 -28.38 -0.86 -11.49
N LEU A 106 -27.54 -1.86 -11.27
CA LEU A 106 -27.28 -2.42 -9.95
C LEU A 106 -25.95 -1.88 -9.41
N LEU A 107 -26.00 -1.19 -8.27
CA LEU A 107 -24.83 -0.69 -7.57
C LEU A 107 -24.42 -1.67 -6.47
N LEU A 108 -23.25 -2.29 -6.61
CA LEU A 108 -22.71 -3.21 -5.60
C LEU A 108 -21.50 -2.58 -4.91
N ALA A 109 -21.59 -2.41 -3.60
CA ALA A 109 -20.45 -1.93 -2.82
C ALA A 109 -19.38 -3.03 -2.68
N GLU A 110 -18.11 -2.63 -2.70
CA GLU A 110 -16.96 -3.55 -2.58
C GLU A 110 -17.02 -4.44 -1.31
N ARG A 111 -17.60 -3.94 -0.22
CA ARG A 111 -17.76 -4.68 1.04
C ARG A 111 -18.77 -5.83 0.95
N ASP A 112 -19.70 -5.74 0.00
CA ASP A 112 -20.84 -6.67 -0.17
C ASP A 112 -20.58 -7.66 -1.32
N LEU A 113 -19.33 -7.77 -1.78
CA LEU A 113 -18.93 -8.71 -2.83
C LEU A 113 -19.18 -10.17 -2.41
N PRO A 114 -19.75 -11.00 -3.30
CA PRO A 114 -20.02 -12.41 -3.02
C PRO A 114 -18.73 -13.23 -2.83
N TYR A 115 -18.86 -14.48 -2.36
CA TYR A 115 -17.71 -15.40 -2.22
C TYR A 115 -17.28 -16.07 -3.52
N SER A 116 -18.14 -16.10 -4.55
CA SER A 116 -17.84 -16.67 -5.86
C SER A 116 -18.35 -15.74 -6.97
N LEU A 117 -17.70 -15.78 -8.13
CA LEU A 117 -18.20 -15.12 -9.33
C LEU A 117 -19.49 -15.77 -9.86
N ASP A 118 -19.76 -17.02 -9.53
CA ASP A 118 -20.97 -17.72 -9.97
C ASP A 118 -22.25 -17.05 -9.46
N ALA A 119 -22.17 -16.31 -8.34
CA ALA A 119 -23.29 -15.51 -7.85
C ALA A 119 -23.74 -14.46 -8.88
N PHE A 120 -22.85 -13.94 -9.72
CA PHE A 120 -23.25 -12.99 -10.78
C PHE A 120 -24.02 -13.66 -11.92
N LYS A 121 -23.94 -14.99 -12.08
CA LYS A 121 -24.71 -15.73 -13.10
C LYS A 121 -26.19 -15.84 -12.76
N THR A 122 -26.56 -15.65 -11.49
CA THR A 122 -27.97 -15.65 -11.07
C THR A 122 -28.64 -14.29 -11.26
N LEU A 123 -27.90 -13.27 -11.72
CA LEU A 123 -28.48 -11.98 -12.05
C LEU A 123 -29.15 -12.04 -13.43
N PRO A 124 -30.22 -11.24 -13.66
CA PRO A 124 -30.82 -11.11 -14.99
C PRO A 124 -29.79 -10.62 -16.02
N ALA A 125 -29.91 -11.03 -17.29
CA ALA A 125 -28.89 -10.77 -18.31
C ALA A 125 -28.89 -9.32 -18.84
N ASP A 126 -29.97 -8.58 -18.63
CA ASP A 126 -30.23 -7.23 -19.13
C ASP A 126 -29.78 -6.11 -18.16
N VAL A 127 -29.33 -6.47 -16.96
CA VAL A 127 -28.91 -5.51 -15.92
C VAL A 127 -27.48 -5.03 -16.10
N VAL A 128 -27.24 -3.76 -15.81
CA VAL A 128 -25.88 -3.20 -15.78
C VAL A 128 -25.36 -3.23 -14.36
N ILE A 129 -24.26 -3.95 -14.13
CA ILE A 129 -23.64 -4.05 -12.82
C ILE A 129 -22.54 -2.99 -12.70
N LYS A 130 -22.65 -2.15 -11.69
CA LYS A 130 -21.65 -1.16 -11.32
C LYS A 130 -21.11 -1.46 -9.92
N LEU A 131 -19.82 -1.68 -9.81
CA LEU A 131 -19.09 -1.89 -8.57
C LEU A 131 -18.62 -0.55 -8.02
N LYS A 132 -19.01 -0.23 -6.79
CA LYS A 132 -18.56 0.97 -6.09
C LYS A 132 -17.43 0.64 -5.14
N SER A 133 -16.28 1.27 -5.37
CA SER A 133 -15.13 1.17 -4.50
C SER A 133 -15.30 1.87 -3.16
N ARG A 134 -14.44 1.52 -2.19
CA ARG A 134 -14.32 2.22 -0.91
C ARG A 134 -14.05 3.72 -1.04
N HIS A 135 -13.38 4.12 -2.13
CA HIS A 135 -13.03 5.52 -2.41
C HIS A 135 -14.06 6.24 -3.30
N GLY A 136 -15.23 5.64 -3.55
CA GLY A 136 -16.33 6.25 -4.27
C GLY A 136 -16.25 6.19 -5.80
N LYS A 137 -15.15 5.67 -6.37
CA LYS A 137 -15.04 5.40 -7.82
C LYS A 137 -15.89 4.19 -8.21
N THR A 138 -16.58 4.29 -9.33
CA THR A 138 -17.43 3.22 -9.88
C THR A 138 -16.75 2.53 -11.05
N TYR A 139 -16.94 1.21 -11.13
CA TYR A 139 -16.43 0.33 -12.18
C TYR A 139 -17.59 -0.45 -12.77
N SER A 140 -17.60 -0.72 -14.06
CA SER A 140 -18.62 -1.56 -14.66
C SER A 140 -18.14 -3.01 -14.67
N LEU A 141 -19.00 -3.96 -14.31
CA LEU A 141 -18.73 -5.37 -14.45
C LEU A 141 -19.54 -5.88 -15.65
N SER A 142 -18.86 -6.41 -16.66
CA SER A 142 -19.49 -7.05 -17.81
C SER A 142 -19.17 -8.55 -17.75
N GLY A 143 -20.19 -9.40 -17.90
CA GLY A 143 -20.02 -10.85 -17.89
C GLY A 143 -20.57 -11.43 -19.18
N THR A 144 -19.76 -12.22 -19.87
CA THR A 144 -20.26 -13.25 -20.80
C THR A 144 -20.26 -14.59 -20.06
N PRO A 145 -20.94 -15.64 -20.57
CA PRO A 145 -20.95 -16.96 -19.94
C PRO A 145 -19.55 -17.55 -19.69
N THR A 146 -18.55 -17.08 -20.46
CA THR A 146 -17.18 -17.60 -20.46
C THR A 146 -16.16 -16.64 -19.85
N THR A 147 -16.41 -15.33 -19.82
CA THR A 147 -15.46 -14.33 -19.33
C THR A 147 -16.14 -13.20 -18.57
N THR A 148 -15.61 -12.88 -17.40
CA THR A 148 -16.02 -11.71 -16.62
C THR A 148 -14.95 -10.63 -16.78
N GLN A 149 -15.36 -9.41 -17.12
CA GLN A 149 -14.48 -8.27 -17.33
C GLN A 149 -14.85 -7.11 -16.40
N LEU A 150 -13.83 -6.57 -15.72
CA LEU A 150 -13.93 -5.33 -14.98
C LEU A 150 -13.54 -4.17 -15.91
N ILE A 151 -14.43 -3.20 -16.08
CA ILE A 151 -14.26 -2.06 -16.99
C ILE A 151 -14.15 -0.76 -16.17
N ASP A 152 -13.07 -0.01 -16.39
CA ASP A 152 -12.87 1.36 -15.88
C ASP A 152 -12.74 2.32 -17.08
N LYS A 153 -13.85 2.92 -17.51
CA LYS A 153 -13.91 3.82 -18.69
C LYS A 153 -13.40 3.12 -19.96
N HIS A 154 -12.14 3.34 -20.35
CA HIS A 154 -11.55 2.87 -21.60
C HIS A 154 -10.57 1.69 -21.40
N ILE A 155 -10.53 1.10 -20.21
CA ILE A 155 -9.75 -0.12 -19.94
C ILE A 155 -10.64 -1.26 -19.46
N SER A 156 -10.27 -2.48 -19.82
CA SER A 156 -10.92 -3.72 -19.38
C SER A 156 -9.89 -4.67 -18.78
N ILE A 157 -10.29 -5.43 -17.76
CA ILE A 157 -9.45 -6.42 -17.09
C ILE A 157 -10.22 -7.72 -17.03
N ASP A 158 -9.64 -8.79 -17.55
CA ASP A 158 -10.22 -10.12 -17.46
C ASP A 158 -10.11 -10.66 -16.02
N ILE A 159 -11.23 -11.15 -15.50
CA ILE A 159 -11.38 -11.61 -14.13
C ILE A 159 -11.70 -13.10 -14.14
N SER A 160 -10.75 -13.89 -13.64
CA SER A 160 -10.90 -15.35 -13.54
C SER A 160 -11.66 -15.81 -12.30
N ASP A 161 -11.48 -15.14 -11.17
CA ASP A 161 -12.13 -15.47 -9.90
C ASP A 161 -12.39 -14.22 -9.03
N ILE A 162 -13.06 -14.41 -7.91
CA ILE A 162 -13.40 -13.31 -6.98
C ILE A 162 -12.15 -12.67 -6.36
N ARG A 163 -11.03 -13.42 -6.23
CA ARG A 163 -9.78 -12.92 -5.66
C ARG A 163 -9.09 -12.00 -6.66
N ALA A 164 -9.11 -12.34 -7.95
CA ALA A 164 -8.68 -11.52 -9.05
C ALA A 164 -9.52 -10.25 -9.14
N LEU A 165 -10.84 -10.32 -8.94
CA LEU A 165 -11.70 -9.13 -8.87
C LEU A 165 -11.27 -8.18 -7.75
N LYS A 166 -11.11 -8.71 -6.53
CA LYS A 166 -10.65 -7.92 -5.37
C LYS A 166 -9.27 -7.31 -5.61
N THR A 167 -8.36 -8.10 -6.18
CA THR A 167 -7.01 -7.63 -6.53
C THR A 167 -7.07 -6.52 -7.58
N ALA A 168 -7.86 -6.67 -8.63
CA ALA A 168 -8.02 -5.68 -9.69
C ALA A 168 -8.61 -4.38 -9.15
N LEU A 169 -9.70 -4.46 -8.38
CA LEU A 169 -10.31 -3.31 -7.71
C LEU A 169 -9.30 -2.59 -6.83
N TRP A 170 -8.58 -3.33 -5.98
CA TRP A 170 -7.58 -2.76 -5.08
C TRP A 170 -6.45 -2.08 -5.86
N GLN A 171 -5.90 -2.72 -6.90
CA GLN A 171 -4.79 -2.17 -7.70
C GLN A 171 -5.21 -0.92 -8.49
N LEU A 172 -6.42 -0.92 -9.08
CA LEU A 172 -6.90 0.21 -9.90
C LEU A 172 -7.18 1.47 -9.08
N GLN A 173 -7.68 1.30 -7.85
CA GLN A 173 -8.00 2.41 -6.96
C GLN A 173 -6.76 3.05 -6.33
N ARG A 174 -5.62 2.36 -6.38
CA ARG A 174 -4.41 2.87 -5.74
C ARG A 174 -3.92 4.14 -6.42
N PRO A 175 -3.52 5.16 -5.63
CA PRO A 175 -2.77 6.27 -6.17
C PRO A 175 -1.52 5.72 -6.87
N VAL A 176 -1.25 6.21 -8.09
CA VAL A 176 0.04 5.92 -8.75
C VAL A 176 1.10 6.57 -7.89
N THR A 177 1.79 5.75 -7.11
CA THR A 177 2.46 6.19 -5.89
C THR A 177 3.36 7.43 -6.10
N SER A 178 3.21 8.35 -5.16
CA SER A 178 4.06 9.48 -4.81
C SER A 178 3.96 10.75 -5.66
N VAL A 179 3.78 11.84 -4.91
CA VAL A 179 4.13 13.24 -5.20
C VAL A 179 5.53 13.41 -5.85
N ASN A 180 6.37 12.36 -5.84
CA ASN A 180 7.76 12.35 -6.27
C ASN A 180 8.05 11.28 -7.34
N MET A 181 7.20 11.17 -8.37
CA MET A 181 7.52 10.37 -9.55
C MET A 181 8.81 10.89 -10.21
N ARG A 182 9.76 9.99 -10.42
CA ARG A 182 11.02 10.30 -11.09
C ARG A 182 10.98 9.81 -12.53
N LEU A 183 10.98 10.75 -13.47
CA LEU A 183 10.98 10.45 -14.90
C LEU A 183 12.41 10.27 -15.37
N ILE A 184 12.72 9.09 -15.90
CA ILE A 184 14.06 8.69 -16.30
C ILE A 184 14.13 8.55 -17.81
N GLN A 185 15.02 9.35 -18.41
CA GLN A 185 15.39 9.25 -19.80
C GLN A 185 16.75 8.54 -19.91
N LEU A 186 16.86 7.56 -20.81
CA LEU A 186 18.13 6.94 -21.13
C LEU A 186 19.01 7.95 -21.90
N ALA A 187 20.23 8.15 -21.40
CA ALA A 187 21.22 9.05 -21.99
C ALA A 187 22.02 8.34 -23.09
N ASP A 188 22.41 9.10 -24.12
CA ASP A 188 23.22 8.58 -25.22
C ASP A 188 24.60 8.09 -24.74
N ASN A 189 25.14 8.70 -23.68
CA ASN A 189 26.32 8.22 -22.99
C ASN A 189 25.92 7.18 -21.91
N PRO A 190 26.40 5.92 -22.01
CA PRO A 190 25.96 4.82 -21.16
C PRO A 190 26.44 4.90 -19.71
N ASP A 191 27.43 5.75 -19.41
CA ASP A 191 28.04 5.89 -18.09
C ASP A 191 27.57 7.12 -17.30
N VAL A 192 26.56 7.83 -17.80
CA VAL A 192 25.99 8.99 -17.10
C VAL A 192 25.33 8.55 -15.80
N MET A 193 25.84 9.08 -14.69
CA MET A 193 25.24 8.84 -13.37
C MET A 193 23.94 9.60 -13.20
N LEU A 194 22.99 8.96 -12.52
CA LEU A 194 21.71 9.56 -12.19
C LEU A 194 21.95 10.79 -11.29
N PRO A 195 21.50 12.00 -11.67
CA PRO A 195 21.73 13.21 -10.88
C PRO A 195 21.06 13.13 -9.49
N LYS A 196 21.45 14.01 -8.57
CA LYS A 196 20.68 14.18 -7.33
C LYS A 196 19.28 14.68 -7.66
N GLN A 197 18.29 14.19 -6.91
CA GLN A 197 16.90 14.59 -7.13
C GLN A 197 16.72 16.07 -6.81
N ASN A 198 16.28 16.85 -7.80
CA ASN A 198 15.95 18.26 -7.61
C ASN A 198 14.47 18.39 -7.24
N TYR A 199 14.21 18.86 -6.03
CA TYR A 199 12.86 19.17 -5.55
C TYR A 199 12.47 20.58 -5.99
N GLY A 200 12.13 20.71 -7.28
CA GLY A 200 11.66 21.97 -7.88
C GLY A 200 10.14 22.03 -8.05
N SER A 201 9.65 23.19 -8.48
CA SER A 201 8.25 23.38 -8.90
C SER A 201 7.91 22.51 -10.11
N LYS A 202 8.86 22.36 -11.04
CA LYS A 202 8.74 21.51 -12.24
C LYS A 202 9.16 20.07 -11.96
N ILE A 203 8.44 19.12 -12.54
CA ILE A 203 8.80 17.69 -12.54
C ILE A 203 10.00 17.49 -13.48
N PRO A 204 11.18 17.10 -12.95
CA PRO A 204 12.36 16.92 -13.78
C PRO A 204 12.30 15.61 -14.56
N VAL A 205 12.87 15.65 -15.77
CA VAL A 205 13.23 14.46 -16.54
C VAL A 205 14.74 14.28 -16.37
N ASP A 206 15.13 13.25 -15.63
CA ASP A 206 16.52 12.97 -15.32
C ASP A 206 17.13 12.03 -16.35
N ASN A 207 18.36 12.33 -16.78
CA ASN A 207 19.11 11.48 -17.70
C ASN A 207 19.95 10.46 -16.90
N VAL A 208 19.97 9.21 -17.36
CA VAL A 208 20.85 8.17 -16.83
C VAL A 208 21.36 7.28 -17.94
N GLY A 209 22.63 6.90 -17.88
CA GLY A 209 23.20 5.91 -18.79
C GLY A 209 22.68 4.50 -18.45
N ILE A 210 22.48 3.66 -19.46
CA ILE A 210 21.89 2.32 -19.29
C ILE A 210 22.76 1.41 -18.40
N ASN A 211 24.10 1.54 -18.42
CA ASN A 211 24.99 0.79 -17.52
C ASN A 211 24.86 1.21 -16.06
N GLN A 212 24.52 2.48 -15.80
CA GLN A 212 24.34 3.00 -14.44
C GLN A 212 22.92 2.79 -13.90
N LEU A 213 21.95 2.43 -14.75
CA LEU A 213 20.53 2.33 -14.37
C LEU A 213 20.28 1.37 -13.20
N LEU A 214 20.85 0.16 -13.23
CA LEU A 214 20.70 -0.82 -12.14
C LEU A 214 21.33 -0.32 -10.84
N LYS A 215 22.51 0.30 -10.93
CA LYS A 215 23.21 0.85 -9.77
C LYS A 215 22.40 1.98 -9.16
N ALA A 216 21.82 2.84 -9.99
CA ALA A 216 20.97 3.92 -9.55
C ALA A 216 19.71 3.41 -8.84
N LEU A 217 19.01 2.41 -9.40
CA LEU A 217 17.87 1.78 -8.74
C LEU A 217 18.24 1.14 -7.40
N LYS A 218 19.41 0.51 -7.28
CA LYS A 218 19.90 -0.06 -6.00
C LYS A 218 20.10 0.98 -4.90
N THR A 219 20.35 2.25 -5.25
CA THR A 219 20.56 3.32 -4.26
C THR A 219 19.27 3.96 -3.76
N MET A 220 18.14 3.69 -4.40
CA MET A 220 16.87 4.35 -4.13
C MET A 220 15.92 3.39 -3.39
N ARG A 221 14.94 3.92 -2.67
CA ARG A 221 13.93 3.12 -1.96
C ARG A 221 12.60 3.87 -1.92
N GLN A 222 11.48 3.15 -2.02
CA GLN A 222 10.12 3.72 -1.84
C GLN A 222 9.79 4.90 -2.77
N GLN A 223 10.33 4.88 -3.99
CA GLN A 223 10.07 5.89 -5.01
C GLN A 223 9.39 5.26 -6.22
N THR A 224 8.73 6.08 -7.04
CA THR A 224 8.22 5.65 -8.35
C THR A 224 9.18 6.08 -9.46
N PHE A 225 9.65 5.11 -10.22
CA PHE A 225 10.55 5.30 -11.36
C PHE A 225 9.80 5.06 -12.65
N ALA A 226 9.73 6.05 -13.53
CA ALA A 226 9.15 5.90 -14.86
C ALA A 226 10.23 5.99 -15.94
N ILE A 227 10.40 4.91 -16.68
CA ILE A 227 11.41 4.78 -17.73
C ILE A 227 10.68 4.65 -19.06
N SER A 228 11.05 5.46 -20.04
CA SER A 228 10.60 5.26 -21.42
C SER A 228 11.76 4.78 -22.28
N ALA A 229 11.58 3.67 -22.97
CA ALA A 229 12.59 3.09 -23.86
C ALA A 229 11.93 2.22 -24.94
N LYS A 230 12.72 1.79 -25.93
CA LYS A 230 12.29 0.77 -26.88
C LYS A 230 12.35 -0.59 -26.16
N VAL A 231 11.22 -1.28 -26.04
CA VAL A 231 11.12 -2.58 -25.37
C VAL A 231 10.96 -3.67 -26.42
N GLU A 232 11.89 -4.62 -26.48
CA GLU A 232 11.83 -5.77 -27.39
C GLU A 232 12.26 -7.04 -26.67
N ASN A 233 11.45 -8.10 -26.78
CA ASN A 233 11.74 -9.43 -26.23
C ASN A 233 12.17 -9.44 -24.74
N GLY A 234 11.57 -8.56 -23.93
CA GLY A 234 11.90 -8.44 -22.50
C GLY A 234 13.19 -7.67 -22.20
N PHE A 235 13.76 -6.96 -23.17
CA PHE A 235 14.91 -6.07 -23.00
C PHE A 235 14.52 -4.60 -23.26
N LEU A 236 15.05 -3.69 -22.45
CA LEU A 236 15.10 -2.27 -22.80
C LEU A 236 16.33 -2.04 -23.69
N LEU A 237 16.10 -1.42 -24.83
CA LEU A 237 17.13 -1.10 -25.82
C LEU A 237 17.39 0.40 -25.87
N HIS A 238 18.68 0.77 -25.87
CA HIS A 238 19.13 2.13 -26.15
C HIS A 238 20.45 2.08 -26.92
N GLY A 239 20.44 2.50 -28.19
CA GLY A 239 21.60 2.34 -29.07
C GLY A 239 21.97 0.87 -29.26
N LYS A 240 23.24 0.52 -28.96
CA LYS A 240 23.76 -0.87 -29.03
C LYS A 240 23.61 -1.63 -27.72
N GLU A 241 23.21 -0.95 -26.65
CA GLU A 241 23.19 -1.50 -25.31
C GLU A 241 21.78 -1.98 -24.95
N LYS A 242 21.73 -3.04 -24.14
CA LYS A 242 20.49 -3.69 -23.73
C LYS A 242 20.55 -4.08 -22.26
N ILE A 243 19.41 -3.96 -21.60
CA ILE A 243 19.23 -4.41 -20.21
C ILE A 243 17.97 -5.26 -20.11
N ALA A 244 18.05 -6.38 -19.39
CA ALA A 244 16.89 -7.24 -19.18
C ALA A 244 15.89 -6.54 -18.26
N VAL A 245 14.62 -6.50 -18.67
CA VAL A 245 13.54 -5.94 -17.85
C VAL A 245 13.48 -6.68 -16.50
N LYS A 246 13.60 -8.01 -16.51
CA LYS A 246 13.62 -8.87 -15.31
C LYS A 246 14.63 -8.45 -14.24
N ASP A 247 15.80 -7.93 -14.64
CA ASP A 247 16.80 -7.46 -13.68
C ASP A 247 16.35 -6.15 -13.01
N LEU A 248 15.68 -5.28 -13.76
CA LEU A 248 15.05 -4.07 -13.23
C LEU A 248 13.90 -4.41 -12.29
N GLU A 249 13.07 -5.40 -12.63
CA GLU A 249 11.97 -5.86 -11.76
C GLU A 249 12.52 -6.39 -10.44
N LYS A 250 13.57 -7.21 -10.50
CA LYS A 250 14.21 -7.78 -9.31
C LYS A 250 14.75 -6.69 -8.40
N VAL A 251 15.51 -5.72 -8.94
CA VAL A 251 16.04 -4.61 -8.14
C VAL A 251 14.91 -3.74 -7.60
N ALA A 252 13.87 -3.48 -8.39
CA ALA A 252 12.71 -2.71 -7.94
C ALA A 252 11.95 -3.43 -6.82
N ALA A 253 11.89 -4.76 -6.87
CA ALA A 253 11.31 -5.58 -5.82
C ALA A 253 12.13 -5.51 -4.53
N ASP A 254 13.45 -5.71 -4.61
CA ASP A 254 14.36 -5.70 -3.46
C ASP A 254 14.39 -4.33 -2.75
N ARG A 255 14.16 -3.25 -3.51
CA ARG A 255 14.23 -1.86 -3.03
C ARG A 255 12.87 -1.20 -2.83
N ASP A 256 11.77 -1.95 -2.88
CA ASP A 256 10.41 -1.41 -2.72
C ASP A 256 10.14 -0.21 -3.66
N ILE A 257 10.69 -0.22 -4.88
CA ILE A 257 10.50 0.81 -5.91
C ILE A 257 9.27 0.45 -6.74
N SER A 258 8.36 1.39 -6.99
CA SER A 258 7.32 1.22 -8.01
C SER A 258 7.90 1.52 -9.38
N LEU A 259 7.92 0.54 -10.28
CA LEU A 259 8.57 0.66 -11.58
C LEU A 259 7.53 0.80 -12.68
N ILE A 260 7.63 1.85 -13.48
CA ILE A 260 6.84 2.10 -14.68
C ILE A 260 7.78 2.00 -15.88
N ILE A 261 7.46 1.11 -16.82
CA ILE A 261 8.18 0.96 -18.08
C ILE A 261 7.21 1.31 -19.21
N LEU A 262 7.59 2.28 -20.04
CA LEU A 262 6.84 2.73 -21.21
C LEU A 262 7.59 2.33 -22.47
N GLY A 263 7.08 1.30 -23.16
CA GLY A 263 7.55 0.87 -24.46
C GLY A 263 7.17 1.85 -25.55
N SER A 264 8.15 2.51 -26.16
CA SER A 264 7.92 3.54 -27.20
C SER A 264 9.04 3.53 -28.23
N ASP A 265 8.69 3.81 -29.49
CA ASP A 265 9.68 4.08 -30.56
C ASP A 265 10.29 5.49 -30.43
N LYS A 266 9.62 6.40 -29.70
CA LYS A 266 10.04 7.79 -29.49
C LYS A 266 10.11 8.10 -27.99
N PRO A 267 11.00 7.42 -27.24
CA PRO A 267 10.98 7.42 -25.77
C PRO A 267 11.13 8.81 -25.16
N LYS A 268 12.00 9.66 -25.71
CA LYS A 268 12.18 11.05 -25.27
C LYS A 268 10.88 11.87 -25.34
N LYS A 269 10.10 11.69 -26.41
CA LYS A 269 8.83 12.42 -26.60
C LYS A 269 7.75 11.90 -25.67
N THR A 270 7.61 10.57 -25.56
CA THR A 270 6.66 9.94 -24.61
C THR A 270 6.87 10.46 -23.19
N LEU A 271 8.12 10.52 -22.74
CA LEU A 271 8.45 10.99 -21.41
C LEU A 271 8.19 12.50 -21.22
N GLN A 272 8.46 13.32 -22.24
CA GLN A 272 8.15 14.75 -22.20
C GLN A 272 6.64 15.02 -22.14
N THR A 273 5.83 14.28 -22.92
CA THR A 273 4.36 14.38 -22.86
C THR A 273 3.85 13.97 -21.50
N LEU A 274 4.33 12.84 -20.96
CA LEU A 274 3.98 12.40 -19.60
C LEU A 274 4.37 13.45 -18.54
N ALA A 275 5.55 14.04 -18.65
CA ALA A 275 6.01 15.09 -17.73
C ALA A 275 5.08 16.30 -17.74
N LYS A 276 4.66 16.76 -18.93
CA LYS A 276 3.71 17.88 -19.07
C LYS A 276 2.34 17.54 -18.48
N ASP A 277 1.82 16.35 -18.77
CA ASP A 277 0.52 15.90 -18.25
C ASP A 277 0.54 15.77 -16.73
N TRP A 278 1.65 15.27 -16.18
CA TRP A 278 1.85 15.15 -14.73
C TRP A 278 2.01 16.52 -14.07
N GLN A 279 2.71 17.45 -14.72
CA GLN A 279 2.86 18.83 -14.22
C GLN A 279 1.52 19.53 -14.19
N LYS A 280 0.72 19.44 -15.26
CA LYS A 280 -0.62 20.02 -15.29
C LYS A 280 -1.48 19.49 -14.13
N LYS A 281 -1.46 18.18 -13.90
CA LYS A 281 -2.19 17.58 -12.76
C LYS A 281 -1.67 18.04 -11.40
N LYS A 282 -0.36 18.28 -11.27
CA LYS A 282 0.26 18.85 -10.07
C LYS A 282 -0.26 20.26 -9.81
N ASP A 283 -0.26 21.09 -10.85
CA ASP A 283 -0.69 22.49 -10.79
C ASP A 283 -2.20 22.58 -10.49
N ASP A 284 -3.00 21.65 -11.04
CA ASP A 284 -4.44 21.52 -10.80
C ASP A 284 -4.78 20.87 -9.43
N GLY A 285 -3.79 20.43 -8.65
CA GLY A 285 -3.98 19.75 -7.36
C GLY A 285 -4.59 18.33 -7.44
N SER A 286 -4.81 17.81 -8.65
CA SER A 286 -5.49 16.52 -8.90
C SER A 286 -4.60 15.28 -8.70
N LEU A 287 -3.29 15.45 -8.47
CA LEU A 287 -2.38 14.32 -8.24
C LEU A 287 -2.77 13.45 -7.04
N ASN A 288 -3.37 14.02 -6.00
CA ASN A 288 -3.74 13.27 -4.80
C ASN A 288 -4.91 12.30 -5.03
N SER A 289 -5.74 12.55 -6.04
CA SER A 289 -6.86 11.69 -6.43
C SER A 289 -6.56 10.85 -7.68
N TYR A 290 -5.35 10.96 -8.25
CA TYR A 290 -5.00 10.28 -9.48
C TYR A 290 -4.66 8.81 -9.25
N THR A 291 -5.52 7.92 -9.74
CA THR A 291 -5.41 6.47 -9.49
C THR A 291 -4.68 5.73 -10.61
N THR A 292 -4.31 4.47 -10.34
CA THR A 292 -3.70 3.56 -11.32
C THR A 292 -4.63 3.32 -12.51
N GLY A 293 -5.94 3.23 -12.28
CA GLY A 293 -6.92 3.17 -13.36
C GLY A 293 -6.93 4.43 -14.21
N ASP A 294 -6.76 5.61 -13.62
CA ASP A 294 -6.69 6.87 -14.38
C ASP A 294 -5.36 7.01 -15.15
N PHE A 295 -4.28 6.39 -14.67
CA PHE A 295 -3.03 6.25 -15.40
C PHE A 295 -3.21 5.45 -16.68
N TYR A 296 -3.75 4.24 -16.58
CA TYR A 296 -3.98 3.41 -17.76
C TYR A 296 -5.00 4.01 -18.73
N ASN A 297 -6.05 4.65 -18.21
CA ASN A 297 -7.02 5.39 -19.03
C ASN A 297 -6.40 6.55 -19.81
N ALA A 298 -5.28 7.13 -19.37
CA ALA A 298 -4.58 8.18 -20.13
C ALA A 298 -3.87 7.64 -21.38
N PHE A 299 -3.55 6.35 -21.41
CA PHE A 299 -2.99 5.66 -22.58
C PHE A 299 -4.06 5.04 -23.48
N ALA A 300 -5.34 5.17 -23.12
CA ALA A 300 -6.42 4.62 -23.92
C ALA A 300 -6.90 5.61 -25.00
N PRO A 301 -7.20 5.14 -26.22
CA PRO A 301 -7.83 5.96 -27.24
C PRO A 301 -9.23 6.39 -26.80
N LYS A 302 -9.40 7.70 -26.57
CA LYS A 302 -10.67 8.30 -26.10
C LYS A 302 -11.86 8.10 -27.03
N ASN A 303 -11.61 7.83 -28.31
CA ASN A 303 -12.63 7.68 -29.35
C ASN A 303 -12.82 6.21 -29.78
N SER A 304 -12.23 5.24 -29.06
CA SER A 304 -12.41 3.82 -29.35
C SER A 304 -13.66 3.28 -28.66
N SER A 305 -14.45 2.50 -29.40
CA SER A 305 -15.60 1.76 -28.86
C SER A 305 -15.18 0.54 -28.03
N ALA A 306 -13.96 0.04 -28.21
CA ALA A 306 -13.43 -1.09 -27.46
C ALA A 306 -12.41 -0.61 -26.40
N PRO A 307 -12.57 -1.02 -25.12
CA PRO A 307 -11.58 -0.74 -24.08
C PRO A 307 -10.28 -1.53 -24.31
N ILE A 308 -9.17 -0.99 -23.82
CA ILE A 308 -7.86 -1.69 -23.84
C ILE A 308 -7.85 -2.77 -22.77
N ALA A 309 -7.51 -4.00 -23.16
CA ALA A 309 -7.26 -5.09 -22.23
C ALA A 309 -5.96 -4.81 -21.43
N VAL A 310 -6.10 -4.72 -20.11
CA VAL A 310 -5.01 -4.60 -19.13
C VAL A 310 -4.94 -5.90 -18.34
N ASN A 311 -3.80 -6.56 -18.40
CA ASN A 311 -3.54 -7.80 -17.68
C ASN A 311 -2.95 -7.50 -16.31
N ILE A 312 -3.36 -8.28 -15.31
CA ILE A 312 -2.83 -8.22 -13.94
C ILE A 312 -2.16 -9.55 -13.61
N ASP A 313 -0.83 -9.53 -13.52
CA ASP A 313 -0.04 -10.72 -13.22
C ASP A 313 0.68 -10.60 -11.87
N PRO A 314 0.87 -11.73 -11.14
CA PRO A 314 1.79 -11.75 -10.02
C PRO A 314 3.23 -11.56 -10.50
N SER A 315 3.92 -10.55 -9.98
CA SER A 315 5.35 -10.30 -10.25
C SER A 315 6.15 -10.68 -9.01
N GLY A 316 6.46 -11.98 -8.89
CA GLY A 316 7.03 -12.55 -7.66
C GLY A 316 6.04 -12.62 -6.50
N LYS A 317 6.54 -12.80 -5.27
CA LYS A 317 5.69 -13.10 -4.09
C LYS A 317 4.91 -11.91 -3.54
N LEU A 318 5.47 -10.70 -3.66
CA LEU A 318 5.01 -9.50 -2.94
C LEU A 318 4.60 -8.35 -3.87
N ARG A 319 4.49 -8.61 -5.17
CA ARG A 319 4.21 -7.57 -6.17
C ARG A 319 3.27 -8.04 -7.26
N THR A 320 2.71 -7.06 -7.94
CA THR A 320 1.79 -7.23 -9.05
C THR A 320 2.25 -6.36 -10.20
N ALA A 321 2.25 -6.93 -11.40
CA ALA A 321 2.47 -6.23 -12.64
C ALA A 321 1.12 -5.98 -13.31
N LEU A 322 0.82 -4.72 -13.59
CA LEU A 322 -0.25 -4.34 -14.52
C LEU A 322 0.43 -4.05 -15.84
N HIS A 323 -0.08 -4.57 -16.95
CA HIS A 323 0.48 -4.25 -18.26
C HIS A 323 -0.56 -4.30 -19.37
N PHE A 324 -0.33 -3.52 -20.42
CA PHE A 324 -1.01 -3.70 -21.71
C PHE A 324 0.04 -3.69 -22.82
N ASP A 325 -0.25 -4.44 -23.88
CA ASP A 325 0.48 -4.41 -25.13
C ASP A 325 -0.49 -4.04 -26.26
N HIS A 326 -0.24 -2.93 -26.96
CA HIS A 326 -0.98 -2.60 -28.19
C HIS A 326 -0.61 -3.51 -29.37
N ARG A 327 0.11 -4.61 -29.14
CA ARG A 327 0.36 -5.63 -30.16
C ARG A 327 -0.89 -6.50 -30.34
N ALA A 328 -1.91 -5.95 -30.97
CA ALA A 328 -2.88 -6.79 -31.66
C ALA A 328 -2.22 -7.37 -32.93
N PRO A 329 -2.55 -8.62 -33.31
CA PRO A 329 -1.98 -9.26 -34.49
C PRO A 329 -2.52 -8.58 -35.76
N THR A 330 -1.88 -8.88 -36.89
CA THR A 330 -2.28 -8.56 -38.28
C THR A 330 -1.45 -7.45 -38.93
N LYS A 331 -0.52 -7.94 -39.76
CA LYS A 331 0.03 -7.26 -40.93
C LYS A 331 -1.12 -6.72 -41.81
N THR A 332 -1.57 -5.47 -41.61
CA THR A 332 -2.28 -4.63 -42.62
C THR A 332 -2.86 -3.39 -41.93
N ALA A 333 -2.01 -2.47 -41.51
CA ALA A 333 -2.41 -1.08 -41.25
C ALA A 333 -1.17 -0.17 -41.28
N VAL A 334 -0.32 -0.38 -42.30
CA VAL A 334 0.68 0.62 -42.69
C VAL A 334 0.31 1.06 -44.09
N GLU A 335 -0.82 1.75 -44.20
CA GLU A 335 -1.11 2.49 -45.41
C GLU A 335 -1.33 3.96 -45.06
N LYS A 336 -0.32 4.75 -45.45
CA LYS A 336 -0.33 6.20 -45.65
C LYS A 336 -0.93 7.03 -44.52
N GLN A 337 -0.06 7.49 -43.62
CA GLN A 337 -0.28 8.81 -43.01
C GLN A 337 0.89 9.74 -43.32
N ARG A 338 0.55 10.76 -44.10
CA ARG A 338 1.41 11.75 -44.74
C ARG A 338 2.33 12.44 -43.74
N SER A 339 3.58 12.59 -44.16
CA SER A 339 4.55 13.56 -43.68
C SER A 339 3.92 14.95 -43.49
N GLY A 340 4.00 15.52 -42.28
CA GLY A 340 3.73 16.94 -42.06
C GLY A 340 2.84 17.35 -40.88
N ILE A 341 2.38 16.44 -40.01
CA ILE A 341 1.61 16.83 -38.82
C ILE A 341 2.54 17.06 -37.65
N GLU A 342 2.50 18.26 -37.07
CA GLU A 342 3.26 18.69 -35.89
C GLU A 342 3.32 17.61 -34.80
N LEU A 343 4.47 16.96 -34.69
CA LEU A 343 4.72 15.89 -33.70
C LEU A 343 4.74 16.39 -32.24
N ALA A 344 4.43 17.66 -31.99
CA ALA A 344 4.50 18.30 -30.67
C ALA A 344 3.24 18.06 -29.80
N SER A 345 2.12 17.65 -30.41
CA SER A 345 0.81 17.49 -29.76
C SER A 345 0.26 16.05 -29.79
N MET A 346 1.11 15.05 -30.08
CA MET A 346 0.68 13.66 -30.16
C MET A 346 0.26 13.13 -28.78
N PRO A 347 -0.93 12.50 -28.67
CA PRO A 347 -1.43 11.99 -27.40
C PRO A 347 -0.65 10.71 -26.99
N LEU A 348 -0.61 10.46 -25.68
CA LEU A 348 0.26 9.46 -25.08
C LEU A 348 -0.02 8.01 -25.56
N ASN A 349 -1.28 7.74 -25.90
CA ASN A 349 -1.75 6.49 -26.51
C ASN A 349 -1.15 6.22 -27.90
N VAL A 350 -0.80 7.26 -28.66
CA VAL A 350 -0.18 7.11 -29.99
C VAL A 350 1.33 6.90 -29.88
N LEU A 351 1.93 7.43 -28.82
CA LEU A 351 3.37 7.36 -28.60
C LEU A 351 3.81 6.08 -27.86
N THR A 352 2.90 5.38 -27.19
CA THR A 352 3.21 4.27 -26.29
C THR A 352 2.65 2.96 -26.85
N LYS A 353 3.52 2.00 -27.14
CA LYS A 353 3.15 0.66 -27.61
C LYS A 353 2.79 -0.28 -26.46
N SER A 354 3.47 -0.13 -25.33
CA SER A 354 3.18 -0.91 -24.13
C SER A 354 3.46 -0.09 -22.88
N ALA A 355 2.70 -0.32 -21.83
CA ALA A 355 3.00 0.21 -20.52
C ALA A 355 2.93 -0.92 -19.50
N MET A 356 3.91 -0.96 -18.61
CA MET A 356 3.99 -1.91 -17.52
C MET A 356 4.23 -1.16 -16.22
N LEU A 357 3.35 -1.35 -15.24
CA LEU A 357 3.47 -0.83 -13.89
C LEU A 357 3.65 -1.99 -12.92
N ILE A 358 4.77 -2.00 -12.21
CA ILE A 358 5.11 -3.01 -11.21
C ILE A 358 5.04 -2.37 -9.84
N GLN A 359 4.05 -2.75 -9.05
CA GLN A 359 3.79 -2.18 -7.74
C GLN A 359 3.63 -3.24 -6.65
N PRO A 360 3.79 -2.88 -5.37
CA PRO A 360 3.54 -3.80 -4.27
C PRO A 360 2.11 -4.35 -4.32
N ASN A 361 1.95 -5.63 -3.98
CA ASN A 361 0.61 -6.22 -3.81
C ASN A 361 -0.04 -5.71 -2.51
N GLU A 362 -1.30 -6.07 -2.27
CA GLU A 362 -2.08 -5.58 -1.12
C GLU A 362 -1.37 -5.82 0.22
N ALA A 363 -0.94 -7.05 0.47
CA ALA A 363 -0.27 -7.41 1.72
C ALA A 363 1.03 -6.62 1.92
N ARG A 364 1.84 -6.47 0.86
CA ARG A 364 3.11 -5.74 0.95
C ARG A 364 2.91 -4.23 1.07
N ALA A 365 1.94 -3.66 0.36
CA ALA A 365 1.64 -2.23 0.47
C ALA A 365 1.16 -1.86 1.87
N LYS A 366 0.24 -2.63 2.44
CA LYS A 366 -0.22 -2.42 3.81
C LYS A 366 0.94 -2.49 4.81
N GLU A 367 1.81 -3.49 4.66
CA GLU A 367 3.01 -3.61 5.50
C GLU A 367 3.95 -2.41 5.37
N LEU A 368 4.13 -1.87 4.17
CA LEU A 368 4.95 -0.67 3.92
C LEU A 368 4.33 0.60 4.48
N ASP A 369 3.01 0.75 4.38
CA ASP A 369 2.27 1.90 4.90
C ASP A 369 2.27 1.94 6.43
N ASP A 370 2.27 0.77 7.07
CA ASP A 370 2.35 0.59 8.53
C ASP A 370 3.77 0.82 9.10
N ARG A 371 4.80 1.00 8.25
CA ARG A 371 6.16 1.28 8.74
C ARG A 371 6.29 2.72 9.22
N ILE A 372 6.76 2.88 10.46
CA ILE A 372 7.26 4.16 10.97
C ILE A 372 8.65 4.42 10.39
N HIS A 373 9.56 3.44 10.46
CA HIS A 373 10.88 3.51 9.87
C HIS A 373 10.98 2.61 8.62
N PRO A 374 11.41 3.13 7.45
CA PRO A 374 11.43 2.37 6.19
C PRO A 374 12.22 1.06 6.21
N LEU A 375 13.28 0.97 7.02
CA LEU A 375 14.16 -0.21 7.08
C LEU A 375 13.68 -1.32 8.01
N ILE A 376 12.74 -1.01 8.91
CA ILE A 376 12.31 -1.96 9.94
C ILE A 376 10.91 -2.46 9.58
N PRO A 377 10.68 -3.78 9.52
CA PRO A 377 9.37 -4.34 9.24
C PRO A 377 8.29 -3.85 10.23
N SER A 378 7.06 -3.65 9.75
CA SER A 378 5.99 -3.10 10.60
C SER A 378 5.66 -3.99 11.80
N TRP A 379 5.74 -5.31 11.66
CA TRP A 379 5.50 -6.26 12.75
C TRP A 379 6.46 -6.06 13.93
N VAL A 380 7.70 -5.61 13.69
CA VAL A 380 8.67 -5.30 14.75
C VAL A 380 8.22 -4.05 15.50
N HIS A 381 7.81 -2.99 14.80
CA HIS A 381 7.26 -1.79 15.44
C HIS A 381 6.03 -2.10 16.28
N LEU A 382 5.08 -2.86 15.72
CA LEU A 382 3.86 -3.26 16.42
C LEU A 382 4.20 -4.11 17.65
N SER A 383 5.17 -5.01 17.56
CA SER A 383 5.63 -5.82 18.71
C SER A 383 6.26 -4.96 19.80
N LEU A 384 7.07 -3.97 19.44
CA LEU A 384 7.67 -3.02 20.39
C LEU A 384 6.61 -2.15 21.07
N ILE A 385 5.65 -1.63 20.31
CA ILE A 385 4.53 -0.82 20.84
C ILE A 385 3.64 -1.67 21.75
N ALA A 386 3.30 -2.88 21.33
CA ALA A 386 2.52 -3.81 22.13
C ALA A 386 3.25 -4.18 23.43
N SER A 387 4.55 -4.53 23.36
CA SER A 387 5.36 -4.81 24.54
C SER A 387 5.42 -3.63 25.49
N PHE A 388 5.56 -2.40 24.97
CA PHE A 388 5.53 -1.19 25.76
C PHE A 388 4.18 -0.99 26.48
N ALA A 389 3.07 -1.10 25.75
CA ALA A 389 1.72 -0.96 26.31
C ALA A 389 1.42 -2.03 27.37
N ILE A 390 1.73 -3.29 27.07
CA ILE A 390 1.59 -4.42 28.01
C ILE A 390 2.46 -4.19 29.26
N GLY A 391 3.69 -3.75 29.06
CA GLY A 391 4.62 -3.45 30.13
C GLY A 391 4.14 -2.31 31.04
N LEU A 392 3.44 -1.31 30.49
CA LEU A 392 2.79 -0.24 31.24
C LEU A 392 1.57 -0.72 32.03
N VAL A 393 0.72 -1.56 31.44
CA VAL A 393 -0.40 -2.19 32.17
C VAL A 393 0.14 -3.01 33.35
N GLY A 394 1.22 -3.76 33.12
CA GLY A 394 1.94 -4.52 34.13
C GLY A 394 3.01 -3.72 34.89
N TYR A 395 2.95 -2.39 34.95
CA TYR A 395 4.06 -1.53 35.40
C TYR A 395 4.70 -1.97 36.71
N LYS A 396 3.91 -2.33 37.73
CA LYS A 396 4.45 -2.77 39.03
C LYS A 396 5.36 -4.00 38.91
N THR A 397 4.92 -5.00 38.15
CA THR A 397 5.68 -6.23 37.91
C THR A 397 6.86 -5.96 36.99
N SER A 398 6.66 -5.18 35.93
CA SER A 398 7.71 -4.75 35.00
C SER A 398 8.85 -4.04 35.75
N TRP A 399 8.49 -3.11 36.64
CA TRP A 399 9.42 -2.37 37.48
C TRP A 399 10.15 -3.28 38.48
N PHE A 400 9.43 -4.21 39.12
CA PHE A 400 10.05 -5.20 40.01
C PHE A 400 11.08 -6.08 39.29
N LEU A 401 10.75 -6.58 38.10
CA LEU A 401 11.67 -7.39 37.29
C LEU A 401 12.85 -6.56 36.80
N TYR A 402 12.62 -5.30 36.41
CA TYR A 402 13.69 -4.37 36.06
C TYR A 402 14.64 -4.13 37.24
N LEU A 403 14.11 -3.91 38.45
CA LEU A 403 14.93 -3.72 39.65
C LEU A 403 15.77 -4.95 40.01
N LYS A 404 15.32 -6.16 39.69
CA LYS A 404 16.13 -7.38 39.84
C LYS A 404 17.33 -7.40 38.91
N LEU A 405 17.17 -6.94 37.67
CA LEU A 405 18.26 -6.84 36.71
C LEU A 405 19.19 -5.67 37.07
N TRP A 406 18.60 -4.56 37.50
CA TRP A 406 19.30 -3.31 37.73
C TRP A 406 18.76 -2.58 38.96
N ALA A 407 19.51 -2.68 40.05
CA ALA A 407 19.12 -2.04 41.31
C ALA A 407 19.06 -0.51 41.20
N SER A 408 18.06 0.07 41.85
CA SER A 408 17.86 1.52 41.93
C SER A 408 19.06 2.22 42.59
N PRO A 409 19.47 3.41 42.11
CA PRO A 409 20.50 4.19 42.78
C PRO A 409 20.06 4.57 44.20
N LEU A 410 20.85 4.19 45.21
CA LEU A 410 20.60 4.55 46.60
C LEU A 410 21.08 5.97 46.91
N ARG A 411 20.25 6.77 47.56
CA ARG A 411 20.56 8.17 47.93
C ARG A 411 21.83 8.30 48.77
N VAL A 412 22.06 7.35 49.66
CA VAL A 412 23.18 7.31 50.61
C VAL A 412 24.55 7.32 49.90
N ASN A 413 24.62 6.85 48.65
CA ASN A 413 25.86 6.78 47.89
C ASN A 413 26.27 8.12 47.25
N TYR A 414 25.46 9.19 47.39
CA TYR A 414 25.69 10.48 46.74
C TYR A 414 25.72 11.61 47.77
N ARG A 415 26.84 12.34 47.82
CA ARG A 415 27.01 13.51 48.70
C ARG A 415 26.12 14.70 48.30
N GLN A 416 25.87 14.88 47.00
CA GLN A 416 25.09 16.00 46.45
C GLN A 416 23.78 15.53 45.85
N TRP A 417 22.75 16.38 45.82
CA TRP A 417 21.42 16.05 45.27
C TRP A 417 21.42 15.94 43.75
N PHE A 418 22.11 16.85 43.06
CA PHE A 418 22.14 16.92 41.61
C PHE A 418 22.62 15.62 40.89
N PRO A 419 23.78 15.01 41.23
CA PRO A 419 24.22 13.78 40.56
C PRO A 419 23.29 12.59 40.84
N PHE A 420 22.65 12.55 42.00
CA PHE A 420 21.64 11.56 42.32
C PHE A 420 20.39 11.72 41.45
N ALA A 421 19.90 12.95 41.29
CA ALA A 421 18.73 13.25 40.47
C ALA A 421 18.95 12.84 39.02
N ILE A 422 20.09 13.19 38.42
CA ILE A 422 20.45 12.78 37.05
C ILE A 422 20.49 11.26 36.93
N ARG A 423 21.17 10.57 37.86
CA ARG A 423 21.29 9.11 37.82
C ARG A 423 19.92 8.44 37.94
N SER A 424 19.07 8.94 38.83
CA SER A 424 17.70 8.43 39.01
C SER A 424 16.85 8.64 37.77
N LEU A 425 16.92 9.84 37.16
CA LEU A 425 16.23 10.15 35.92
C LEU A 425 16.70 9.24 34.77
N MET A 426 18.01 9.08 34.59
CA MET A 426 18.55 8.16 33.57
C MET A 426 18.09 6.72 33.79
N HIS A 427 18.01 6.28 35.05
CA HIS A 427 17.55 4.94 35.40
C HIS A 427 16.06 4.74 35.05
N MET A 428 15.23 5.76 35.30
CA MET A 428 13.83 5.77 34.89
C MET A 428 13.67 5.85 33.35
N LEU A 429 14.48 6.66 32.67
CA LEU A 429 14.49 6.73 31.21
C LEU A 429 14.91 5.41 30.57
N CYS A 430 15.93 4.73 31.11
CA CYS A 430 16.31 3.39 30.64
C CYS A 430 15.17 2.39 30.80
N PHE A 431 14.43 2.47 31.91
CA PHE A 431 13.25 1.63 32.10
C PHE A 431 12.19 1.89 31.01
N VAL A 432 11.86 3.16 30.76
CA VAL A 432 10.80 3.53 29.80
C VAL A 432 11.21 3.29 28.35
N LEU A 433 12.43 3.68 27.97
CA LEU A 433 12.89 3.68 26.57
C LEU A 433 13.51 2.37 26.12
N LEU A 434 14.10 1.58 27.03
CA LEU A 434 14.82 0.35 26.69
C LEU A 434 14.18 -0.88 27.32
N TYR A 435 13.78 -0.83 28.59
CA TYR A 435 13.23 -2.03 29.22
C TYR A 435 11.80 -2.33 28.74
N LEU A 436 10.89 -1.36 28.79
CA LEU A 436 9.49 -1.58 28.43
C LEU A 436 9.29 -2.03 26.97
N PRO A 437 9.90 -1.39 25.95
CA PRO A 437 9.68 -1.80 24.57
C PRO A 437 10.22 -3.20 24.26
N PHE A 438 11.29 -3.64 24.92
CA PHE A 438 11.93 -4.92 24.63
C PHE A 438 11.48 -6.07 25.55
N LEU A 439 11.22 -5.77 26.83
CA LEU A 439 10.99 -6.78 27.86
C LEU A 439 9.64 -6.62 28.59
N GLY A 440 8.85 -5.60 28.27
CA GLY A 440 7.53 -5.38 28.87
C GLY A 440 6.59 -6.57 28.73
N ILE A 441 6.68 -7.31 27.62
CA ILE A 441 5.87 -8.51 27.35
C ILE A 441 6.10 -9.66 28.36
N PHE A 442 7.24 -9.70 29.07
CA PHE A 442 7.50 -10.74 30.08
C PHE A 442 6.78 -10.51 31.40
N SER A 443 6.29 -9.30 31.63
CA SER A 443 5.53 -8.93 32.85
C SER A 443 4.28 -9.79 33.06
N PRO A 444 3.34 -9.92 32.09
CA PRO A 444 2.19 -10.80 32.24
C PRO A 444 2.57 -12.28 32.35
N VAL A 445 3.64 -12.72 31.66
CA VAL A 445 4.13 -14.11 31.75
C VAL A 445 4.55 -14.44 33.18
N TYR A 446 5.30 -13.53 33.83
CA TYR A 446 5.70 -13.70 35.23
C TYR A 446 4.49 -13.72 36.19
N ILE A 447 3.50 -12.85 35.95
CA ILE A 447 2.24 -12.84 36.71
C ILE A 447 1.56 -14.20 36.58
N LEU A 448 1.37 -14.69 35.35
CA LEU A 448 0.70 -15.95 35.07
C LEU A 448 1.41 -17.14 35.72
N ILE A 449 2.74 -17.22 35.64
CA ILE A 449 3.53 -18.26 36.32
C ILE A 449 3.33 -18.19 37.84
N THR A 450 3.37 -16.99 38.41
CA THR A 450 3.19 -16.79 39.86
C THR A 450 1.79 -17.17 40.31
N TRP A 451 0.76 -16.86 39.49
CA TRP A 451 -0.62 -17.25 39.75
C TRP A 451 -0.82 -18.76 39.68
N ILE A 452 -0.32 -19.42 38.64
CA ILE A 452 -0.36 -20.88 38.50
C ILE A 452 0.32 -21.53 39.71
N TYR A 453 1.52 -21.08 40.07
CA TYR A 453 2.23 -21.58 41.24
C TYR A 453 1.41 -21.42 42.52
N ARG A 454 0.77 -20.26 42.74
CA ARG A 454 -0.08 -20.01 43.91
C ARG A 454 -1.31 -20.90 43.94
N ILE A 455 -1.96 -21.13 42.78
CA ILE A 455 -3.12 -22.01 42.67
C ILE A 455 -2.73 -23.44 42.99
N ILE A 456 -1.65 -23.96 42.39
CA ILE A 456 -1.14 -25.32 42.67
C ILE A 456 -0.76 -25.46 44.14
N HIS A 457 -0.04 -24.47 44.69
CA HIS A 457 0.38 -24.50 46.07
C HIS A 457 -0.82 -24.46 47.04
N PHE A 458 -1.85 -23.69 46.72
CA PHE A 458 -3.05 -23.57 47.56
C PHE A 458 -3.99 -24.78 47.44
N LEU A 459 -4.19 -25.31 46.24
CA LEU A 459 -5.14 -26.42 46.00
C LEU A 459 -4.54 -27.80 46.25
N VAL A 460 -3.24 -27.99 46.00
CA VAL A 460 -2.61 -29.31 46.02
C VAL A 460 -1.65 -29.42 47.19
N ILE A 461 -0.67 -28.52 47.28
CA ILE A 461 0.44 -28.66 48.22
C ILE A 461 -0.03 -28.45 49.67
N ARG A 462 -0.77 -27.37 49.95
CA ARG A 462 -1.26 -27.06 51.30
C ARG A 462 -2.21 -28.13 51.86
N PRO A 463 -3.23 -28.60 51.12
CA PRO A 463 -4.10 -29.66 51.62
C PRO A 463 -3.36 -30.98 51.79
N ALA A 464 -2.48 -31.35 50.86
CA ALA A 464 -1.65 -32.55 50.98
C ALA A 464 -0.73 -32.47 52.20
N SER A 465 -0.07 -31.34 52.45
CA SER A 465 0.77 -31.15 53.63
C SER A 465 -0.02 -31.19 54.94
N TRP A 466 -1.25 -30.65 54.94
CA TRP A 466 -2.14 -30.68 56.11
C TRP A 466 -2.62 -32.10 56.41
N ILE A 467 -3.02 -32.86 55.38
CA ILE A 467 -3.39 -34.27 55.50
C ILE A 467 -2.20 -35.09 56.01
N LEU A 468 -1.03 -34.95 55.38
CA LEU A 468 0.20 -35.64 55.80
C LEU A 468 0.58 -35.32 57.26
N SER A 469 0.44 -34.06 57.69
CA SER A 469 0.70 -33.65 59.08
C SER A 469 -0.31 -34.16 60.10
N LYS A 470 -1.47 -34.68 59.66
CA LYS A 470 -2.46 -35.34 60.54
C LYS A 470 -2.25 -36.86 60.68
N PHE A 471 -1.48 -37.46 59.77
CA PHE A 471 -1.17 -38.89 59.77
C PHE A 471 0.24 -39.21 60.28
N SER A 472 1.07 -38.19 60.52
CA SER A 472 2.27 -38.25 61.36
C SER A 472 1.93 -37.75 62.76
#